data_AF-A0A497HKM9-F1
#
_entry.id   AF-A0A497HKM9-F1
#
_cell.length_a   1.000
_cell.length_b   1.000
_cell.length_c   1.000
_cell.angle_alpha   90.00
_cell.angle_beta   90.00
_cell.angle_gamma   90.00
#
_symmetry.space_group_name_H-M   'P 1'
#
loop_
_entity.id
_entity.type
_entity.pdbx_description
1 polymer ?
#
loop_
_entity_poly.entity_id
_entity_poly.type
_entity_poly.pdbx_seq_one_letter_code
_entity_poly.pdbx_strand_id
1 'polypeptide(L)'
;MSKNNKIFDALLRLIYVLDEEEVINLVELAEALSHKNVPFFILEFSGNVNYKTVAEYMEKTGAVFLPVGRKRAWYASRRLENLTGKKIEYVKLTYNKKTGYLFMFQDRFNAPEQESDFHQEFE
;
A
#
# COMPACT_ATOMS: atom_id res chain seq x y z
N MET A 1 11.71 -2.04 17.53
CA MET A 1 11.43 -1.90 16.08
C MET A 1 12.65 -2.36 15.30
N SER A 2 12.49 -3.29 14.35
CA SER A 2 13.59 -3.82 13.53
C SER A 2 14.12 -2.75 12.56
N LYS A 3 15.46 -2.64 12.40
CA LYS A 3 16.12 -1.70 11.48
C LYS A 3 15.60 -1.77 10.03
N ASN A 4 15.07 -2.92 9.61
CA ASN A 4 14.55 -3.13 8.26
C ASN A 4 13.36 -2.23 7.90
N ASN A 5 12.55 -1.79 8.87
CA ASN A 5 11.43 -0.87 8.58
C ASN A 5 11.90 0.53 8.23
N LYS A 6 12.97 1.04 8.87
CA LYS A 6 13.41 2.44 8.68
C LYS A 6 13.90 2.71 7.25
N ILE A 7 14.60 1.75 6.65
CA ILE A 7 15.10 1.87 5.27
C ILE A 7 13.94 1.81 4.28
N PHE A 8 12.99 0.89 4.51
CA PHE A 8 11.80 0.77 3.66
C PHE A 8 10.94 2.04 3.71
N ASP A 9 10.72 2.59 4.90
CA ASP A 9 9.97 3.83 5.09
C ASP A 9 10.68 5.03 4.43
N ALA A 10 12.01 5.10 4.52
CA ALA A 10 12.80 6.14 3.85
C ALA A 10 12.72 6.05 2.32
N LEU A 11 12.75 4.83 1.77
CA LEU A 11 12.60 4.61 0.32
C LEU A 11 11.20 5.00 -0.17
N LEU A 12 10.15 4.66 0.59
CA LEU A 12 8.79 5.07 0.25
C LEU A 12 8.66 6.60 0.24
N ARG A 13 9.16 7.27 1.29
CA ARG A 13 9.14 8.74 1.37
C ARG A 13 9.86 9.39 0.18
N LEU A 14 11.03 8.87 -0.19
CA LEU A 14 11.77 9.36 -1.36
C LEU A 14 10.96 9.21 -2.65
N ILE A 15 10.32 8.05 -2.86
CA ILE A 15 9.50 7.81 -4.05
C ILE A 15 8.33 8.79 -4.13
N TYR A 16 7.66 9.08 -3.00
CA TYR A 16 6.57 10.06 -2.97
C TYR A 16 7.04 11.48 -3.29
N VAL A 17 8.13 11.94 -2.67
CA VAL A 17 8.68 13.28 -2.95
C VAL A 17 9.08 13.43 -4.42
N LEU A 18 9.66 12.39 -5.03
CA LEU A 18 10.04 12.42 -6.44
C LEU A 18 8.82 12.45 -7.39
N ASP A 19 7.68 11.91 -6.97
CA ASP A 19 6.42 11.97 -7.73
C ASP A 19 5.76 13.36 -7.61
N GLU A 20 5.76 13.95 -6.41
CA GLU A 20 5.26 15.31 -6.17
C GLU A 20 6.07 16.38 -6.91
N GLU A 21 7.39 16.21 -7.01
CA GLU A 21 8.29 17.08 -7.77
C GLU A 21 8.28 16.77 -9.28
N GLU A 22 7.39 15.88 -9.74
CA GLU A 22 7.25 15.45 -11.14
C GLU A 22 8.54 14.87 -11.77
N VAL A 23 9.50 14.42 -10.94
CA VAL A 23 10.75 13.80 -11.37
C VAL A 23 10.52 12.37 -11.86
N ILE A 24 9.57 11.68 -11.23
CA ILE A 24 9.08 10.36 -11.65
C ILE A 24 7.56 10.40 -11.73
N ASN A 25 6.97 9.46 -12.47
CA ASN A 25 5.54 9.20 -12.40
C ASN A 25 5.32 7.86 -11.70
N LEU A 26 4.58 7.85 -10.60
CA LEU A 26 4.35 6.64 -9.79
C LEU A 26 3.71 5.50 -10.59
N VAL A 27 2.83 5.83 -11.54
CA VAL A 27 2.14 4.86 -12.40
C VAL A 27 3.12 4.24 -13.39
N GLU A 28 3.93 5.06 -14.06
CA GLU A 28 4.96 4.58 -14.99
C GLU A 28 6.05 3.78 -14.27
N LEU A 29 6.42 4.19 -13.05
CA LEU A 29 7.35 3.44 -12.20
C LEU A 29 6.78 2.07 -11.84
N ALA A 30 5.52 2.00 -11.41
CA ALA A 30 4.86 0.75 -11.09
C ALA A 30 4.78 -0.19 -12.32
N GLU A 31 4.49 0.36 -13.50
CA GLU A 31 4.51 -0.38 -14.77
C GLU A 31 5.91 -0.89 -15.12
N ALA A 32 6.94 -0.04 -14.99
CA ALA A 32 8.33 -0.42 -15.26
C ALA A 32 8.85 -1.49 -14.30
N LEU A 33 8.50 -1.41 -13.02
CA LEU A 33 8.83 -2.41 -12.01
C LEU A 33 8.09 -3.73 -12.27
N SER A 34 6.85 -3.67 -12.77
CA SER A 34 6.09 -4.86 -13.18
C SER A 34 6.75 -5.60 -14.35
N HIS A 35 7.33 -4.89 -15.31
CA HIS A 35 8.06 -5.49 -16.44
C HIS A 35 9.43 -6.05 -16.04
N LYS A 36 9.99 -5.60 -14.92
CA LYS A 36 11.31 -6.02 -14.43
C LYS A 36 11.28 -7.16 -13.39
N ASN A 37 10.14 -7.86 -13.22
CA ASN A 37 9.99 -8.93 -12.22
C ASN A 37 10.31 -8.47 -10.78
N VAL A 38 10.02 -7.20 -10.44
CA VAL A 38 10.18 -6.73 -9.06
C VAL A 38 8.99 -7.24 -8.23
N PRO A 39 9.21 -8.00 -7.14
CA PRO A 39 8.16 -8.75 -6.48
C PRO A 39 7.24 -7.83 -5.66
N PHE A 40 6.08 -7.48 -6.19
CA PHE A 40 4.92 -7.09 -5.37
C PHE A 40 3.95 -8.28 -5.27
N PHE A 41 3.43 -8.53 -4.07
CA PHE A 41 2.62 -9.71 -3.78
C PHE A 41 1.19 -9.56 -4.29
N ILE A 42 0.77 -10.50 -5.13
CA ILE A 42 -0.57 -10.58 -5.69
C ILE A 42 -1.21 -11.84 -5.18
N LEU A 43 -2.28 -11.68 -4.40
CA LEU A 43 -3.08 -12.81 -3.96
C LEU A 43 -4.16 -13.06 -5.01
N GLU A 44 -3.88 -13.99 -5.91
CA GLU A 44 -4.91 -14.52 -6.80
C GLU A 44 -5.77 -15.51 -6.03
N PHE A 45 -6.97 -15.10 -5.62
CA PHE A 45 -7.96 -16.03 -5.08
C PHE A 45 -8.78 -16.63 -6.23
N SER A 46 -8.66 -17.94 -6.46
CA SER A 46 -9.60 -18.69 -7.29
C SER A 46 -10.85 -19.04 -6.46
N GLY A 47 -11.95 -18.30 -6.65
CA GLY A 47 -13.23 -18.58 -5.99
C GLY A 47 -13.64 -17.55 -4.94
N ASN A 48 -14.10 -18.01 -3.77
CA ASN A 48 -14.52 -17.12 -2.67
C ASN A 48 -13.29 -16.48 -2.00
N VAL A 49 -13.31 -15.16 -1.87
CA VAL A 49 -12.24 -14.42 -1.18
C VAL A 49 -12.29 -14.73 0.31
N ASN A 50 -11.21 -15.30 0.85
CA ASN A 50 -11.06 -15.47 2.29
C ASN A 50 -10.55 -14.18 2.92
N TYR A 51 -11.48 -13.35 3.41
CA TYR A 51 -11.14 -12.04 3.98
C TYR A 51 -10.27 -12.10 5.24
N LYS A 52 -10.25 -13.21 5.99
CA LYS A 52 -9.30 -13.39 7.11
C LYS A 52 -7.86 -13.45 6.58
N THR A 53 -7.64 -14.28 5.55
CA THR A 53 -6.35 -14.37 4.87
C THR A 53 -5.97 -13.02 4.26
N VAL A 54 -6.90 -12.33 3.59
CA VAL A 54 -6.62 -10.98 3.05
C VAL A 54 -6.19 -10.02 4.15
N ALA A 55 -6.87 -9.98 5.29
CA ALA A 55 -6.50 -9.15 6.44
C ALA A 55 -5.11 -9.48 6.97
N GLU A 56 -4.81 -10.77 7.19
CA GLU A 56 -3.48 -11.23 7.64
C GLU A 56 -2.37 -10.80 6.67
N TYR A 57 -2.61 -10.91 5.36
CA TYR A 57 -1.65 -10.44 4.36
C TYR A 57 -1.54 -8.93 4.36
N MET A 58 -2.65 -8.18 4.43
CA MET A 58 -2.62 -6.72 4.54
C MET A 58 -1.84 -6.25 5.77
N GLU A 59 -1.93 -6.94 6.90
CA GLU A 59 -1.12 -6.63 8.09
C GLU A 59 0.38 -6.85 7.86
N LYS A 60 0.74 -7.91 7.12
CA LYS A 60 2.13 -8.24 6.81
C LYS A 60 2.74 -7.35 5.72
N THR A 61 1.99 -7.08 4.65
CA THR A 61 2.49 -6.44 3.43
C THR A 61 2.07 -4.98 3.31
N GLY A 62 1.03 -4.56 4.02
CA GLY A 62 0.46 -3.23 3.95
C GLY A 62 -0.56 -3.00 2.85
N ALA A 63 -0.48 -3.78 1.77
CA ALA A 63 -1.41 -3.69 0.66
C ALA A 63 -1.68 -5.04 0.01
N VAL A 64 -2.91 -5.23 -0.48
CA VAL A 64 -3.34 -6.44 -1.19
C VAL A 64 -4.20 -6.06 -2.40
N PHE A 65 -3.85 -6.60 -3.57
CA PHE A 65 -4.66 -6.47 -4.78
C PHE A 65 -5.70 -7.58 -4.88
N LEU A 66 -6.95 -7.22 -5.14
CA LEU A 66 -8.03 -8.16 -5.43
C LEU A 66 -8.63 -7.86 -6.82
N PRO A 67 -8.64 -8.83 -7.76
CA PRO A 67 -9.24 -8.68 -9.09
C PRO A 67 -10.77 -8.79 -9.02
N VAL A 68 -11.40 -7.82 -8.37
CA VAL A 68 -12.85 -7.80 -8.12
C VAL A 68 -13.51 -6.56 -8.69
N GLY A 69 -14.80 -6.70 -9.06
CA GLY A 69 -15.60 -5.56 -9.51
C GLY A 69 -15.94 -4.58 -8.39
N ARG A 70 -16.36 -3.36 -8.77
CA ARG A 70 -16.66 -2.24 -7.84
C ARG A 70 -17.55 -2.62 -6.66
N LYS A 71 -18.65 -3.35 -6.89
CA LYS A 71 -19.57 -3.78 -5.82
C LYS A 71 -18.88 -4.67 -4.78
N ARG A 72 -18.06 -5.62 -5.25
CA ARG A 72 -17.29 -6.51 -4.37
C ARG A 72 -16.16 -5.76 -3.67
N ALA A 73 -15.57 -4.76 -4.31
CA ALA A 73 -14.53 -3.94 -3.68
C ALA A 73 -15.08 -3.17 -2.46
N TRP A 74 -16.25 -2.54 -2.60
CA TRP A 74 -16.93 -1.90 -1.49
C TRP A 74 -17.30 -2.87 -0.36
N TYR A 75 -17.75 -4.08 -0.70
CA TYR A 75 -18.01 -5.11 0.31
C TYR A 75 -16.73 -5.56 1.02
N ALA A 76 -15.66 -5.76 0.25
CA ALA A 76 -14.35 -6.16 0.77
C ALA A 76 -13.80 -5.14 1.76
N SER A 77 -13.85 -3.83 1.44
CA SER A 77 -13.37 -2.80 2.36
C SER A 77 -14.11 -2.85 3.70
N ARG A 78 -15.45 -2.88 3.69
CA ARG A 78 -16.26 -2.96 4.91
C ARG A 78 -15.96 -4.21 5.73
N ARG A 79 -15.76 -5.35 5.06
CA ARG A 79 -15.44 -6.61 5.73
C ARG A 79 -14.05 -6.58 6.35
N LEU A 80 -13.06 -6.01 5.66
CA LEU A 80 -11.69 -5.85 6.12
C LEU A 80 -11.59 -4.85 7.27
N GLU A 81 -12.31 -3.74 7.21
CA GLU A 81 -12.42 -2.77 8.32
C GLU A 81 -12.94 -3.47 9.59
N ASN A 82 -14.01 -4.26 9.47
CA ASN A 82 -14.57 -4.99 10.60
C ASN A 82 -13.62 -6.06 11.18
N LEU A 83 -12.79 -6.69 10.34
CA LEU A 83 -11.86 -7.73 10.77
C LEU A 83 -10.60 -7.16 11.42
N THR A 84 -10.11 -6.03 10.90
CA THR A 84 -8.83 -5.43 11.31
C THR A 84 -8.99 -4.30 12.33
N GLY A 85 -10.20 -3.75 12.47
CA GLY A 85 -10.48 -2.57 13.28
C GLY A 85 -9.90 -1.26 12.71
N LYS A 86 -9.32 -1.30 11.50
CA LYS A 86 -8.66 -0.16 10.85
C LYS A 86 -9.43 0.32 9.64
N LYS A 87 -9.27 1.59 9.30
CA LYS A 87 -9.84 2.15 8.08
C LYS A 87 -9.11 1.64 6.84
N ILE A 88 -9.88 1.31 5.81
CA ILE A 88 -9.37 0.73 4.57
C ILE A 88 -9.64 1.68 3.41
N GLU A 89 -8.57 2.05 2.72
CA GLU A 89 -8.63 2.73 1.43
C GLU A 89 -8.42 1.73 0.30
N TYR A 90 -8.99 2.03 -0.86
CA TYR A 90 -8.77 1.21 -2.04
C TYR A 90 -8.76 2.01 -3.34
N VAL A 91 -7.85 1.64 -4.24
CA VAL A 91 -7.66 2.29 -5.55
C VAL A 91 -7.84 1.28 -6.66
N LYS A 92 -8.54 1.67 -7.73
CA LYS A 92 -8.73 0.82 -8.91
C LYS A 92 -7.42 0.70 -9.68
N LEU A 93 -6.98 -0.52 -9.97
CA LEU A 93 -5.78 -0.79 -10.76
C LEU A 93 -6.04 -1.86 -11.80
N THR A 94 -5.24 -1.85 -12.87
CA THR A 94 -5.18 -2.94 -13.84
C THR A 94 -3.79 -3.54 -13.82
N TYR A 95 -3.71 -4.85 -13.62
CA TYR A 95 -2.45 -5.60 -13.57
C TYR A 95 -2.60 -6.91 -14.33
N ASN A 96 -1.64 -7.27 -15.19
CA ASN A 96 -1.67 -8.50 -16.01
C ASN A 96 -3.03 -8.74 -16.69
N LYS A 97 -3.59 -7.70 -17.32
CA LYS A 97 -4.91 -7.73 -17.99
C LYS A 97 -6.11 -8.00 -17.06
N LYS A 98 -5.90 -8.01 -15.73
CA LYS A 98 -6.94 -8.12 -14.71
C LYS A 98 -7.17 -6.76 -14.07
N THR A 99 -8.40 -6.26 -14.12
CA THR A 99 -8.80 -5.04 -13.42
C THR A 99 -9.35 -5.38 -12.04
N GLY A 100 -8.93 -4.65 -11.04
CA GLY A 100 -9.28 -4.88 -9.64
C GLY A 100 -9.04 -3.65 -8.79
N TYR A 101 -8.87 -3.88 -7.49
CA TYR A 101 -8.62 -2.83 -6.52
C TYR A 101 -7.48 -3.24 -5.58
N LEU A 102 -6.58 -2.31 -5.29
CA LEU A 102 -5.54 -2.43 -4.27
C LEU A 102 -6.08 -1.86 -2.97
N PHE A 103 -6.10 -2.67 -1.91
CA PHE A 103 -6.57 -2.29 -0.58
C PHE A 103 -5.38 -1.98 0.32
N MET A 104 -5.49 -0.94 1.15
CA MET A 104 -4.45 -0.49 2.08
C MET A 104 -5.08 0.13 3.34
N PHE A 105 -4.33 0.18 4.45
CA PHE A 105 -4.78 0.86 5.67
C PHE A 105 -4.61 2.39 5.54
N GLN A 106 -5.63 3.16 5.92
CA GLN A 106 -5.63 4.62 5.85
C GLN A 106 -4.55 5.27 6.74
N ASP A 107 -4.25 4.67 7.88
CA ASP A 107 -3.37 5.23 8.91
C ASP A 107 -1.89 5.28 8.50
N ARG A 108 -1.52 4.73 7.33
CA ARG A 108 -0.12 4.72 6.86
C ARG A 108 0.38 6.05 6.31
N PHE A 109 -0.51 6.98 5.99
CA PHE A 109 -0.14 8.30 5.46
C PHE A 109 -0.35 9.46 6.45
N ASN A 110 -0.99 9.20 7.60
CA ASN A 110 -1.24 10.19 8.65
C ASN A 110 -0.36 9.94 9.89
N ALA A 111 0.96 9.79 9.71
CA ALA A 111 1.85 9.96 10.85
C ALA A 111 1.91 11.47 11.16
N PRO A 112 1.63 11.91 12.40
CA PRO A 112 1.83 13.31 12.76
C PRO A 112 3.29 13.65 12.48
N GLU A 113 3.52 14.77 11.77
CA GLU A 113 4.83 15.39 11.65
C GLU A 113 5.35 15.59 13.08
N GLN A 114 6.28 14.74 13.52
CA GLN A 114 7.05 15.06 14.69
C GLN A 114 8.02 16.16 14.25
N GLU A 115 7.66 17.41 14.58
CA GLU A 115 8.59 18.54 14.60
C GLU A 115 9.86 18.08 15.32
N SER A 116 10.93 17.86 14.56
CA SER A 116 12.23 17.55 15.12
C SER A 116 12.79 18.85 15.70
N ASP A 117 12.75 18.99 17.02
CA ASP A 117 13.55 19.96 17.77
C ASP A 117 15.04 19.72 17.49
N PHE A 118 15.55 20.34 16.43
CA PHE A 118 16.97 20.41 16.12
C PHE A 118 17.51 21.71 16.72
N HIS A 119 17.55 21.80 18.05
CA HIS A 119 18.40 22.76 18.74
C HIS A 119 19.85 22.25 18.67
N GLN A 120 20.59 22.70 17.65
CA GLN A 120 22.04 22.62 17.63
C GLN A 120 22.60 23.75 18.49
N GLU A 121 22.95 23.44 19.74
CA GLU A 121 23.98 24.17 20.47
C GLU A 121 25.34 23.76 19.86
N PHE A 122 26.00 24.71 19.19
CA PHE A 122 27.42 24.61 18.87
C PHE A 122 28.19 25.38 19.95
N GLU A 123 28.90 24.66 20.81
CA GLU A 123 30.12 25.16 21.47
C GLU A 123 31.34 24.93 20.58
#